data_AF-A0A963VMI7-F1
#
_entry.id   AF-A0A963VMI7-F1
#
_cell.length_a   1.000
_cell.length_b   1.000
_cell.length_c   1.000
_cell.angle_alpha   90.00
_cell.angle_beta   90.00
_cell.angle_gamma   90.00
#
_symmetry.space_group_name_H-M   'P 1'
#
loop_
_entity.id
_entity.type
_entity.pdbx_description
1 polymer ?
#
loop_
_entity_poly.entity_id
_entity_poly.type
_entity_poly.pdbx_seq_one_letter_code
_entity_poly.pdbx_strand_id
1 'polypeptide(L)'
;MTSIARLMLATTLALSSLSVVAQDKKPDLAKGEASYTAVCAACHGADGNSGSPENPKLAGQHPQYLVKQLQEFKSGKRNNAVMKGFATTLSDDDMVN
;
A
#
# COMPACT_ATOMS: atom_id res chain seq x y z
N MET A 1 -6.46 69.80 -22.34
CA MET A 1 -5.99 69.76 -20.94
C MET A 1 -6.49 68.45 -20.34
N THR A 2 -5.57 67.54 -19.98
CA THR A 2 -5.64 66.49 -18.91
C THR A 2 -6.94 65.67 -18.77
N SER A 3 -6.97 64.33 -18.75
CA SER A 3 -5.94 63.33 -18.46
C SER A 3 -6.38 61.96 -18.95
N ILE A 4 -5.37 61.21 -19.37
CA ILE A 4 -5.33 59.79 -19.62
C ILE A 4 -5.55 59.07 -18.28
N ALA A 5 -6.57 58.22 -18.16
CA ALA A 5 -6.66 57.22 -17.10
C ALA A 5 -6.79 55.85 -17.74
N ARG A 6 -5.61 55.22 -17.92
CA ARG A 6 -5.44 53.86 -18.43
C ARG A 6 -6.13 52.89 -17.47
N LEU A 7 -7.26 52.31 -17.90
CA LEU A 7 -7.89 51.20 -17.21
C LEU A 7 -7.00 49.96 -17.41
N MET A 8 -6.24 49.63 -16.38
CA MET A 8 -5.30 48.50 -16.38
C MET A 8 -6.08 47.18 -16.46
N LEU A 9 -5.69 46.38 -17.45
CA LEU A 9 -6.13 45.02 -17.72
C LEU A 9 -5.63 44.09 -16.60
N ALA A 10 -6.52 43.50 -15.82
CA ALA A 10 -6.19 42.48 -14.81
C ALA A 10 -6.99 41.20 -15.05
N THR A 11 -6.61 40.44 -16.09
CA THR A 11 -7.08 39.07 -16.28
C THR A 11 -6.27 38.13 -15.40
N THR A 12 -6.80 37.80 -14.23
CA THR A 12 -6.24 36.77 -13.33
C THR A 12 -6.57 35.38 -13.90
N LEU A 13 -5.61 34.73 -14.56
CA LEU A 13 -5.73 33.33 -14.95
C LEU A 13 -5.32 32.45 -13.75
N ALA A 14 -6.33 31.93 -13.03
CA ALA A 14 -6.12 31.03 -11.91
C ALA A 14 -5.68 29.64 -12.41
N LEU A 15 -4.40 29.32 -12.25
CA LEU A 15 -3.87 27.97 -12.42
C LEU A 15 -4.32 27.10 -11.25
N SER A 16 -5.42 26.37 -11.43
CA SER A 16 -5.84 25.32 -10.50
C SER A 16 -4.94 24.10 -10.72
N SER A 17 -3.90 23.96 -9.91
CA SER A 17 -3.10 22.74 -9.82
C SER A 17 -3.97 21.60 -9.29
N LEU A 18 -4.29 20.64 -10.14
CA LEU A 18 -4.82 19.34 -9.75
C LEU A 18 -3.71 18.58 -9.00
N SER A 19 -3.67 18.73 -7.69
CA SER A 19 -2.96 17.80 -6.83
C SER A 19 -3.73 16.47 -6.84
N VAL A 20 -3.26 15.50 -7.62
CA VAL A 20 -3.54 14.09 -7.37
C VAL A 20 -2.82 13.74 -6.08
N VAL A 21 -3.49 13.94 -4.95
CA VAL A 21 -3.10 13.29 -3.69
C VAL A 21 -3.53 11.85 -3.86
N ALA A 22 -2.54 10.95 -3.93
CA ALA A 22 -2.76 9.52 -3.75
C ALA A 22 -3.54 9.36 -2.43
N GLN A 23 -4.74 8.79 -2.51
CA GLN A 23 -5.62 8.70 -1.36
C GLN A 23 -5.04 7.68 -0.38
N ASP A 24 -4.39 8.16 0.68
CA ASP A 24 -3.90 7.38 1.81
C ASP A 24 -5.08 6.76 2.57
N LYS A 25 -5.67 5.69 2.02
CA LYS A 25 -6.62 4.86 2.76
C LYS A 25 -5.83 4.16 3.86
N LYS A 26 -6.13 4.48 5.13
CA LYS A 26 -5.57 3.76 6.27
C LYS A 26 -5.89 2.26 6.15
N PRO A 27 -4.97 1.37 6.55
CA PRO A 27 -5.23 -0.07 6.60
C PRO A 27 -6.46 -0.39 7.45
N ASP A 28 -7.28 -1.30 6.96
CA ASP A 28 -8.37 -1.94 7.69
C ASP A 28 -7.80 -3.15 8.47
N LEU A 29 -7.47 -2.90 9.74
CA LEU A 29 -6.85 -3.91 10.59
C LEU A 29 -7.75 -5.14 10.82
N ALA A 30 -9.07 -4.99 10.80
CA ALA A 30 -9.98 -6.11 10.98
C ALA A 30 -9.99 -7.02 9.75
N LYS A 31 -9.94 -6.43 8.54
CA LYS A 31 -9.76 -7.17 7.30
C LYS A 31 -8.41 -7.87 7.24
N GLY A 32 -7.35 -7.18 7.65
CA GLY A 32 -6.00 -7.74 7.75
C GLY A 32 -5.92 -8.94 8.69
N GLU A 33 -6.46 -8.80 9.90
CA GLU A 33 -6.52 -9.87 10.91
C GLU A 33 -7.32 -11.07 10.38
N ALA A 34 -8.51 -10.85 9.81
CA ALA A 34 -9.32 -11.93 9.26
C ALA A 34 -8.60 -12.70 8.15
N SER A 35 -7.93 -11.98 7.24
CA SER A 35 -7.15 -12.56 6.15
C SER A 35 -5.95 -13.34 6.68
N TYR A 36 -5.25 -12.76 7.66
CA TYR A 36 -4.11 -13.39 8.32
C TYR A 36 -4.49 -14.72 8.99
N THR A 37 -5.55 -14.72 9.80
CA THR A 37 -6.02 -15.92 10.48
C THR A 37 -6.47 -17.00 9.50
N ALA A 38 -7.11 -16.62 8.39
CA ALA A 38 -7.65 -17.58 7.44
C ALA A 38 -6.58 -18.40 6.70
N VAL A 39 -5.46 -17.77 6.30
CA VAL A 39 -4.50 -18.42 5.38
C VAL A 39 -3.02 -18.29 5.77
N CYS A 40 -2.65 -17.39 6.68
CA CYS A 40 -1.25 -17.10 7.00
C CYS A 40 -0.81 -17.74 8.33
N ALA A 41 -1.69 -17.71 9.32
CA ALA A 41 -1.40 -18.06 10.72
C ALA A 41 -0.89 -19.49 10.91
N ALA A 42 -1.34 -20.43 10.07
CA ALA A 42 -0.95 -21.84 10.16
C ALA A 42 0.57 -22.06 10.02
N CYS A 43 1.26 -21.19 9.27
CA CYS A 43 2.70 -21.27 9.06
C CYS A 43 3.46 -20.18 9.81
N HIS A 44 2.92 -18.96 9.84
CA HIS A 44 3.63 -17.79 10.39
C HIS A 44 3.34 -17.54 11.88
N GLY A 45 2.57 -18.41 12.54
CA GLY A 45 2.18 -18.32 13.94
C GLY A 45 0.81 -17.62 14.10
N ALA A 46 0.08 -17.92 15.18
CA ALA A 46 -1.25 -17.33 15.40
C ALA A 46 -1.23 -15.79 15.45
N ASP A 47 -0.11 -15.21 15.87
CA ASP A 47 0.13 -13.78 16.06
C ASP A 47 1.27 -13.26 15.17
N GLY A 48 1.73 -14.03 14.18
CA GLY A 48 2.87 -13.65 13.34
C GLY A 48 4.25 -13.89 13.95
N ASN A 49 4.36 -14.55 15.11
CA ASN A 49 5.64 -14.85 15.76
C ASN A 49 6.12 -16.30 15.58
N SER A 50 6.06 -16.85 14.36
CA SER A 50 6.68 -18.16 14.09
C SER A 50 8.17 -18.19 14.49
N GLY A 51 8.58 -19.29 15.13
CA GLY A 51 9.96 -19.58 15.50
C GLY A 51 10.74 -20.39 14.45
N SER A 52 10.11 -20.81 13.37
CA SER A 52 10.77 -21.55 12.28
C SER A 52 11.49 -20.59 11.33
N PRO A 53 12.76 -20.85 10.97
CA PRO A 53 13.46 -20.09 9.93
C PRO A 53 12.80 -20.17 8.55
N GLU A 54 12.17 -21.29 8.23
CA GLU A 54 11.48 -21.54 6.96
C GLU A 54 10.20 -20.70 6.85
N ASN A 55 9.52 -20.48 7.97
CA ASN A 55 8.32 -19.65 8.08
C ASN A 55 8.61 -18.44 8.97
N PRO A 56 9.24 -17.38 8.44
CA PRO A 56 9.76 -16.29 9.27
C PRO A 56 8.64 -15.52 10.01
N LYS A 57 9.04 -14.90 11.12
CA LYS A 57 8.22 -13.94 11.88
C LYS A 57 7.80 -12.75 11.01
N LEU A 58 6.51 -12.44 11.04
CA LEU A 58 5.89 -11.30 10.36
C LEU A 58 5.53 -10.17 11.35
N ALA A 59 5.27 -10.51 12.61
CA ALA A 59 4.92 -9.53 13.63
C ALA A 59 6.04 -8.51 13.85
N GLY A 60 5.70 -7.23 13.90
CA GLY A 60 6.64 -6.13 14.08
C GLY A 60 7.48 -5.79 12.85
N GLN A 61 7.21 -6.42 11.69
CA GLN A 61 7.82 -6.02 10.43
C GLN A 61 7.23 -4.71 9.91
N HIS A 62 8.00 -3.96 9.13
CA HIS A 62 7.52 -2.76 8.45
C HIS A 62 6.42 -3.11 7.45
N PRO A 63 5.26 -2.41 7.46
CA PRO A 63 4.15 -2.70 6.55
C PRO A 63 4.57 -2.65 5.08
N GLN A 64 5.37 -1.64 4.70
CA GLN A 64 5.86 -1.48 3.32
C GLN A 64 6.75 -2.65 2.89
N TYR A 65 7.49 -3.24 3.84
CA TYR A 65 8.30 -4.42 3.55
C TYR A 65 7.39 -5.62 3.25
N LEU A 66 6.36 -5.86 4.07
CA LEU A 66 5.41 -6.97 3.86
C LEU A 66 4.72 -6.87 2.50
N VAL A 67 4.18 -5.69 2.16
CA VAL A 67 3.57 -5.42 0.85
C VAL A 67 4.57 -5.71 -0.27
N LYS A 68 5.79 -5.16 -0.19
CA LYS A 68 6.84 -5.39 -1.18
C LYS A 68 7.15 -6.88 -1.35
N GLN A 69 7.25 -7.64 -0.25
CA GLN A 69 7.57 -9.06 -0.33
C GLN A 69 6.44 -9.85 -0.99
N LEU A 70 5.19 -9.57 -0.65
CA LEU A 70 4.03 -10.20 -1.29
C LEU A 70 3.98 -9.89 -2.80
N GLN A 71 4.24 -8.64 -3.20
CA GLN A 71 4.34 -8.25 -4.61
C GLN A 71 5.51 -8.96 -5.33
N GLU A 72 6.67 -9.09 -4.68
CA GLU A 72 7.83 -9.79 -5.23
C GLU A 72 7.57 -11.29 -5.38
N PHE A 73 6.84 -11.93 -4.46
CA PHE A 73 6.39 -13.31 -4.62
C PHE A 73 5.37 -13.47 -5.75
N LYS A 74 4.36 -12.57 -5.81
CA LYS A 74 3.32 -12.57 -6.85
C LYS A 74 3.90 -12.44 -8.25
N SER A 75 4.82 -11.49 -8.45
CA SER A 75 5.50 -11.27 -9.72
C SER A 75 6.54 -12.35 -10.06
N GLY A 76 6.98 -13.14 -9.07
CA GLY A 76 8.07 -14.10 -9.23
C GLY A 76 9.47 -13.49 -9.15
N LYS A 77 9.61 -12.19 -8.85
CA LYS A 77 10.92 -11.57 -8.59
C LYS A 77 11.59 -12.21 -7.37
N ARG A 78 10.80 -12.57 -6.34
CA ARG A 78 11.23 -13.41 -5.22
C ARG A 78 10.68 -14.81 -5.45
N ASN A 79 11.56 -15.76 -5.77
CA ASN A 79 11.16 -17.12 -6.09
C ASN A 79 10.90 -17.95 -4.82
N ASN A 80 9.64 -18.33 -4.62
CA ASN A 80 9.21 -19.34 -3.66
C ASN A 80 7.85 -19.87 -4.10
N ALA A 81 7.74 -21.17 -4.40
CA ALA A 81 6.51 -21.73 -4.96
C ALA A 81 5.31 -21.65 -3.99
N VAL A 82 5.56 -21.86 -2.70
CA VAL A 82 4.53 -21.80 -1.64
C VAL A 82 3.98 -20.39 -1.56
N MET A 83 4.83 -19.41 -1.26
CA MET A 83 4.41 -18.02 -1.11
C MET A 83 3.89 -17.39 -2.40
N LYS A 84 4.36 -17.83 -3.57
CA LYS A 84 3.78 -17.40 -4.84
C LYS A 84 2.31 -17.82 -4.95
N GLY A 85 1.98 -19.06 -4.57
CA GLY A 85 0.61 -19.55 -4.55
C GLY A 85 -0.32 -18.65 -3.74
N PHE A 86 0.06 -18.31 -2.52
CA PHE A 86 -0.70 -17.39 -1.66
C PHE A 86 -0.71 -15.95 -2.19
N ALA A 87 0.44 -15.42 -2.60
CA ALA A 87 0.53 -14.03 -3.05
C ALA A 87 -0.29 -13.76 -4.32
N THR A 88 -0.46 -14.76 -5.20
CA THR A 88 -1.28 -14.60 -6.41
C THR A 88 -2.78 -14.48 -6.15
N THR A 89 -3.28 -14.90 -4.99
CA THR A 89 -4.70 -14.77 -4.63
C THR A 89 -5.05 -13.42 -4.03
N LEU A 90 -4.05 -12.62 -3.63
CA LEU A 90 -4.24 -11.33 -2.98
C LEU A 90 -4.33 -10.20 -4.00
N SER A 91 -5.29 -9.31 -3.83
CA SER A 91 -5.30 -7.99 -4.47
C SER A 91 -4.30 -7.05 -3.78
N ASP A 92 -3.99 -5.91 -4.40
CA ASP A 92 -3.10 -4.93 -3.79
C ASP A 92 -3.71 -4.31 -2.51
N ASP A 93 -5.05 -4.19 -2.45
CA ASP A 93 -5.75 -3.77 -1.23
C ASP A 93 -5.59 -4.85 -0.13
N ASP A 94 -5.70 -6.14 -0.47
CA ASP A 94 -5.49 -7.21 0.52
C ASP A 94 -4.06 -7.24 1.07
N MET A 95 -3.05 -6.83 0.29
CA MET A 95 -1.67 -6.78 0.77
C MET A 95 -1.41 -5.62 1.75
N VAL A 96 -2.20 -4.55 1.66
CA VAL A 96 -2.05 -3.34 2.49
C VAL A 96 -2.80 -3.43 3.82
N ASN A 97 -3.84 -4.27 3.89
CA ASN A 97 -4.64 -4.49 5.08
C ASN A 97 -4.11 -5.67 5.89
#